data_AF-A0A7D5D5X3-F1
#
_entry.id   AF-A0A7D5D5X3-F1
#
_cell.length_a   1.000
_cell.length_b   1.000
_cell.length_c   1.000
_cell.angle_alpha   90.00
_cell.angle_beta   90.00
_cell.angle_gamma   90.00
#
_symmetry.space_group_name_H-M   'P 1'
#
loop_
_entity.id
_entity.type
_entity.pdbx_description
1 polymer ?
#
loop_
_entity_poly.entity_id
_entity_poly.type
_entity_poly.pdbx_seq_one_letter_code
_entity_poly.pdbx_strand_id
1 'polypeptide(L)'
;MFRLNDAVRRYRAQHRSPTELRCVAATATTLSPRANPDAAGVVASVAAVAAPTSESTDLARLIEQLQEEGALLQRSENALLIRPAHWGQLDTIGPHWKALLALLQTNDQGEDNGAGRSA
;
A
#
# COMPACT_ATOMS: atom_id res chain seq x y z
N MET A 1 -7.19 22.17 32.97
CA MET A 1 -6.35 22.32 31.75
C MET A 1 -6.06 20.92 31.21
N PHE A 2 -6.50 20.61 29.99
CA PHE A 2 -6.28 19.29 29.39
C PHE A 2 -4.82 19.15 28.93
N ARG A 3 -4.12 18.12 29.41
CA ARG A 3 -2.73 17.84 29.03
C ARG A 3 -2.67 16.59 28.17
N LEU A 4 -2.59 16.82 26.85
CA LEU A 4 -2.59 15.77 25.83
C LEU A 4 -1.54 14.68 26.11
N ASN A 5 -0.33 15.07 26.54
CA ASN A 5 0.72 14.11 26.90
C ASN A 5 0.32 13.17 28.06
N ASP A 6 -0.41 13.67 29.05
CA ASP A 6 -0.84 12.85 30.19
C ASP A 6 -1.99 11.91 29.77
N ALA A 7 -2.89 12.37 28.90
CA ALA A 7 -3.95 11.54 28.33
C ALA A 7 -3.39 10.41 27.46
N VAL A 8 -2.42 10.71 26.57
CA VAL A 8 -1.75 9.71 25.71
C VAL A 8 -1.00 8.69 26.55
N ARG A 9 -0.33 9.12 27.61
CA ARG A 9 0.40 8.21 28.52
C ARG A 9 -0.56 7.26 29.25
N ARG A 10 -1.70 7.76 29.76
CA ARG A 10 -2.72 6.94 30.43
C ARG A 10 -3.38 5.95 29.47
N TYR A 11 -3.71 6.38 28.26
CA TYR A 11 -4.25 5.49 27.22
C TYR A 11 -3.29 4.34 26.90
N ARG A 12 -2.00 4.65 26.67
CA ARG A 12 -0.98 3.62 26.42
C ARG A 12 -0.79 2.68 27.60
N ALA A 13 -0.89 3.17 28.83
CA ALA A 13 -0.79 2.34 30.03
C ALA A 13 -1.99 1.38 30.19
N GLN A 14 -3.20 1.84 29.85
CA GLN A 14 -4.43 1.04 29.93
C GLN A 14 -4.55 0.01 28.79
N HIS A 15 -4.03 0.33 27.60
CA HIS A 15 -4.13 -0.53 26.41
C HIS A 15 -2.83 -1.27 26.07
N ARG A 16 -1.89 -1.38 27.02
CA ARG A 16 -0.71 -2.23 26.85
C ARG A 16 -1.13 -3.68 27.02
N SER A 17 -1.50 -4.33 25.92
CA SER A 17 -1.67 -5.77 25.90
C SER A 17 -0.33 -6.45 26.26
N PRO A 18 -0.35 -7.58 26.99
CA PRO A 18 0.85 -8.37 27.17
C PRO A 18 1.30 -8.81 25.78
N THR A 19 2.41 -8.25 25.31
CA THR A 19 3.07 -8.72 24.10
C THR A 19 3.50 -10.16 24.38
N GLU A 20 2.76 -11.15 23.85
CA GLU A 20 3.27 -12.50 23.70
C GLU A 20 4.50 -12.40 22.81
N LEU A 21 5.66 -12.29 23.43
CA LEU A 21 6.96 -12.44 22.78
C LEU A 21 7.09 -13.92 22.40
N ARG A 22 6.53 -14.28 21.23
CA ARG A 22 6.86 -15.53 20.57
C ARG A 22 8.28 -15.38 20.01
N CYS A 23 9.26 -15.79 20.80
CA CYS A 23 10.65 -15.92 20.38
C CYS A 23 10.73 -16.94 19.23
N VAL A 24 10.98 -16.46 18.01
CA VAL A 24 11.35 -17.32 16.88
C VAL A 24 12.87 -17.51 16.96
N ALA A 25 13.30 -18.72 17.30
CA ALA A 25 14.71 -19.09 17.26
C ALA A 25 15.16 -19.19 15.79
N ALA A 26 16.00 -18.25 15.36
CA ALA A 26 16.65 -18.30 14.06
C ALA A 26 17.85 -19.26 14.15
N THR A 27 17.69 -20.49 13.68
CA THR A 27 18.81 -21.39 13.41
C THR A 27 19.52 -20.95 12.13
N ALA A 28 20.72 -20.37 12.29
CA ALA A 28 21.61 -20.06 11.18
C ALA A 28 22.46 -21.31 10.86
N THR A 29 22.08 -22.03 9.81
CA THR A 29 22.96 -23.06 9.22
C THR A 29 23.82 -22.38 8.17
N THR A 30 25.11 -22.24 8.47
CA THR A 30 26.12 -21.84 7.49
C THR A 30 26.29 -22.94 6.44
N LEU A 31 26.09 -22.63 5.16
CA LEU A 31 26.52 -23.49 4.06
C LEU A 31 27.39 -22.65 3.12
N SER A 32 28.66 -23.05 3.03
CA SER A 32 29.72 -22.41 2.27
C SER A 32 29.41 -22.34 0.77
N PRO A 33 29.96 -21.34 0.05
CA PRO A 33 29.73 -21.18 -1.37
C PRO A 33 30.66 -22.12 -2.15
N ARG A 34 30.09 -22.99 -3.00
CA ARG A 34 30.87 -23.72 -4.00
C ARG A 34 30.26 -23.55 -5.39
N ALA A 35 31.01 -22.79 -6.20
CA ALA A 35 31.20 -22.84 -7.65
C ALA A 35 30.01 -23.17 -8.56
N ASN A 36 29.59 -22.13 -9.30
CA ASN A 36 29.00 -22.15 -10.65
C ASN A 36 29.54 -23.29 -11.54
N PRO A 37 28.75 -23.86 -12.47
CA PRO A 37 28.22 -23.08 -13.59
C PRO A 37 26.87 -23.55 -14.16
N ASP A 38 25.86 -22.68 -14.19
CA ASP A 38 24.85 -22.77 -15.24
C ASP A 38 24.22 -21.40 -15.52
N ALA A 39 24.82 -20.71 -16.49
CA ALA A 39 24.50 -19.35 -16.90
C ALA A 39 23.32 -19.30 -17.90
N ALA A 40 22.26 -20.07 -17.66
CA ALA A 40 21.08 -20.10 -18.55
C ALA A 40 19.74 -19.78 -17.85
N GLY A 41 19.65 -19.81 -16.53
CA GLY A 41 18.36 -19.66 -15.82
C GLY A 41 17.96 -18.23 -15.40
N VAL A 42 18.88 -17.26 -15.42
CA VAL A 42 18.68 -15.97 -14.71
C VAL A 42 18.00 -14.90 -15.58
N VAL A 43 17.86 -15.11 -16.90
CA VAL A 43 17.25 -14.12 -17.80
C VAL A 43 15.71 -14.22 -17.83
N ALA A 44 15.13 -15.37 -17.45
CA ALA A 44 13.67 -15.55 -17.47
C ALA A 44 12.94 -14.77 -16.35
N SER A 45 13.62 -14.43 -15.25
CA SER A 45 13.02 -13.69 -14.14
C SER A 45 12.96 -12.18 -14.36
N VAL A 46 13.59 -11.64 -15.41
CA VAL A 46 13.48 -10.21 -15.76
C VAL A 46 12.17 -9.93 -16.51
N ALA A 47 11.59 -10.92 -17.21
CA ALA A 47 10.32 -10.77 -17.91
C ALA A 47 9.07 -10.86 -17.00
N ALA A 48 9.23 -11.30 -15.74
CA ALA A 48 8.15 -11.29 -14.75
C ALA A 48 7.99 -9.96 -14.01
N VAL A 49 8.84 -8.97 -14.30
CA VAL A 49 8.79 -7.60 -13.74
C VAL A 49 7.64 -6.75 -14.32
N ALA A 50 6.81 -7.34 -15.19
CA ALA A 50 5.68 -6.66 -15.84
C ALA A 50 4.36 -7.44 -15.74
N ALA A 51 4.03 -8.00 -14.57
CA ALA A 51 2.66 -8.44 -14.29
C ALA A 51 1.91 -7.47 -13.33
N PRO A 52 1.56 -6.23 -13.74
CA PRO A 52 0.75 -5.33 -12.93
C PRO A 52 -0.73 -5.32 -13.35
N THR A 53 -1.32 -6.44 -13.79
CA THR A 53 -2.64 -6.38 -14.43
C THR A 53 -3.79 -6.81 -13.53
N SER A 54 -3.69 -7.93 -12.81
CA SER A 54 -4.83 -8.42 -12.04
C SER A 54 -5.18 -7.53 -10.84
N GLU A 55 -4.20 -7.19 -9.99
CA GLU A 55 -4.48 -6.37 -8.80
C GLU A 55 -4.87 -4.93 -9.16
N SER A 56 -4.28 -4.36 -10.22
CA SER A 56 -4.65 -3.02 -10.70
C SER A 56 -6.10 -2.99 -11.22
N THR A 57 -6.51 -4.03 -11.95
CA THR A 57 -7.88 -4.15 -12.46
C THR A 57 -8.89 -4.31 -11.32
N ASP A 58 -8.56 -5.08 -10.28
CA ASP A 58 -9.41 -5.24 -9.09
C ASP A 58 -9.51 -3.93 -8.28
N LEU A 59 -8.43 -3.16 -8.20
CA LEU A 59 -8.43 -1.86 -7.51
C LEU A 59 -9.22 -0.79 -8.27
N ALA A 60 -9.19 -0.79 -9.60
CA ALA A 60 -10.00 0.11 -10.41
C ALA A 60 -11.50 -0.14 -10.17
N ARG A 61 -11.91 -1.42 -10.14
CA ARG A 61 -13.28 -1.80 -9.79
C ARG A 61 -13.66 -1.41 -8.36
N LEU A 62 -12.73 -1.57 -7.41
CA LEU A 62 -12.96 -1.12 -6.03
C LEU A 62 -13.23 0.39 -5.98
N ILE A 63 -12.49 1.20 -6.74
CA ILE A 63 -12.71 2.66 -6.82
C ILE A 63 -14.09 2.97 -7.39
N GLU A 64 -14.47 2.32 -8.50
CA GLU A 64 -15.79 2.48 -9.12
C GLU A 64 -16.91 2.14 -8.12
N GLN A 65 -16.82 0.98 -7.46
CA GLN A 65 -17.80 0.57 -6.45
C GLN A 65 -17.90 1.58 -5.30
N LEU A 66 -16.75 2.05 -4.79
CA LEU A 66 -16.73 3.06 -3.72
C LEU A 66 -17.39 4.37 -4.17
N GLN A 67 -17.18 4.80 -5.42
CA GLN A 67 -17.80 6.00 -5.98
C GLN A 67 -19.31 5.82 -6.19
N GLU A 68 -19.76 4.66 -6.67
CA GLU A 68 -21.18 4.31 -6.79
C GLU A 68 -21.89 4.32 -5.43
N GLU A 69 -21.21 3.84 -4.39
CA GLU A 69 -21.68 3.91 -3.00
C GLU A 69 -21.61 5.34 -2.41
N GLY A 70 -21.07 6.32 -3.14
CA GLY A 70 -21.02 7.74 -2.76
C GLY A 70 -19.74 8.18 -2.04
N ALA A 71 -18.72 7.31 -1.94
CA ALA A 71 -17.42 7.69 -1.43
C ALA A 71 -16.66 8.55 -2.44
N LEU A 72 -15.83 9.47 -1.95
CA LEU A 72 -14.92 10.26 -2.77
C LEU A 72 -13.48 9.92 -2.38
N LEU A 73 -12.70 9.50 -3.37
CA LEU A 73 -11.28 9.23 -3.24
C LEU A 73 -10.53 10.24 -4.13
N GLN A 74 -9.62 10.99 -3.54
CA GLN A 74 -8.80 11.97 -4.25
C GLN A 74 -7.34 11.86 -3.83
N ARG A 75 -6.43 12.08 -4.77
CA ARG A 75 -5.01 12.22 -4.48
C ARG A 75 -4.67 13.68 -4.19
N SER A 76 -3.92 13.93 -3.12
CA SER A 76 -3.26 15.20 -2.83
C SER A 76 -1.78 14.94 -2.58
N GLU A 77 -0.91 15.28 -3.54
CA GLU A 77 0.52 15.00 -3.49
C GLU A 77 0.81 13.51 -3.14
N ASN A 78 1.26 13.24 -1.91
CA ASN A 78 1.56 11.91 -1.37
C ASN A 78 0.50 11.38 -0.40
N ALA A 79 -0.69 11.99 -0.38
CA ALA A 79 -1.79 11.63 0.50
C ALA A 79 -3.02 11.17 -0.31
N LEU A 80 -3.67 10.14 0.21
CA LEU A 80 -5.00 9.70 -0.23
C LEU A 80 -6.04 10.40 0.65
N LEU A 81 -6.79 11.32 0.07
CA LEU A 81 -7.94 11.97 0.71
C LEU A 81 -9.18 11.12 0.47
N ILE A 82 -9.86 10.75 1.55
CA ILE A 82 -11.02 9.87 1.53
C ILE A 82 -12.17 10.59 2.22
N ARG A 83 -13.28 10.78 1.50
CA ARG A 83 -14.58 11.15 2.08
C ARG A 83 -15.51 9.94 1.94
N PRO A 84 -15.56 9.05 2.93
CA PRO A 84 -16.41 7.86 2.86
C PRO A 84 -17.89 8.25 2.92
N ALA A 85 -18.74 7.47 2.28
CA ALA A 85 -20.20 7.57 2.44
C ALA A 85 -20.63 7.02 3.81
N HIS A 86 -19.93 5.98 4.30
CA HIS A 86 -20.09 5.44 5.64
C HIS A 86 -18.79 4.84 6.17
N TRP A 87 -18.65 4.79 7.49
CA TRP A 87 -17.39 4.41 8.17
C TRP A 87 -16.90 3.00 7.82
N GLY A 88 -17.79 2.05 7.52
CA GLY A 88 -17.41 0.69 7.12
C GLY A 88 -16.56 0.60 5.84
N GLN A 89 -16.57 1.62 4.97
CA GLN A 89 -15.71 1.64 3.78
C GLN A 89 -14.22 1.73 4.13
N LEU A 90 -13.88 2.26 5.31
CA LEU A 90 -12.49 2.33 5.74
C LEU A 90 -11.89 0.95 6.01
N ASP A 91 -12.71 -0.04 6.37
CA ASP A 91 -12.23 -1.42 6.55
C ASP A 91 -11.80 -2.04 5.22
N THR A 92 -12.49 -1.68 4.14
CA THR A 92 -12.14 -2.09 2.76
C THR A 92 -10.95 -1.28 2.22
N ILE A 93 -10.90 0.03 2.47
CA ILE A 93 -9.82 0.90 1.97
C ILE A 93 -8.51 0.68 2.73
N GLY A 94 -8.58 0.39 4.02
CA GLY A 94 -7.44 0.30 4.94
C GLY A 94 -6.34 -0.69 4.53
N PRO A 95 -6.64 -1.89 4.04
CA PRO A 95 -5.63 -2.81 3.52
C PRO A 95 -5.00 -2.34 2.20
N HIS A 96 -5.74 -1.59 1.38
CA HIS A 96 -5.39 -1.29 -0.01
C HIS A 96 -4.93 0.17 -0.24
N TRP A 97 -4.89 1.03 0.79
CA TRP A 97 -4.66 2.47 0.61
C TRP A 97 -3.39 2.84 -0.17
N LYS A 98 -2.29 2.09 -0.01
CA LYS A 98 -1.04 2.34 -0.75
C LYS A 98 -1.18 2.04 -2.24
N ALA A 99 -1.87 0.94 -2.55
CA ALA A 99 -2.08 0.52 -3.93
C ALA A 99 -3.08 1.45 -4.63
N LEU A 100 -4.12 1.89 -3.91
CA LEU A 100 -5.04 2.93 -4.37
C LEU A 100 -4.32 4.25 -4.66
N LEU A 101 -3.41 4.69 -3.76
CA LEU A 101 -2.62 5.89 -3.98
C LEU A 101 -1.74 5.77 -5.24
N ALA A 102 -1.05 4.64 -5.43
CA ALA A 102 -0.20 4.39 -6.59
C ALA A 102 -0.99 4.35 -7.91
N LEU A 103 -2.19 3.75 -7.89
CA LEU A 103 -3.08 3.70 -9.04
C LEU A 103 -3.55 5.11 -9.43
N LEU A 104 -3.99 5.91 -8.45
CA LEU A 104 -4.40 7.30 -8.68
C LEU A 104 -3.24 8.19 -9.16
N GLN A 105 -2.01 7.93 -8.71
CA GLN A 105 -0.83 8.61 -9.23
C GLN A 105 -0.56 8.29 -10.71
N THR A 106 -0.74 7.03 -11.11
CA THR A 106 -0.50 6.60 -12.48
C THR A 106 -1.55 7.16 -13.45
N ASN A 107 -2.80 7.29 -13.01
CA ASN A 107 -3.87 7.88 -13.81
C ASN A 107 -3.66 9.39 -14.04
N ASP A 108 -3.21 10.14 -13.03
CA ASP A 108 -2.96 11.60 -13.13
C ASP A 108 -1.82 11.94 -14.10
N GLN A 109 -0.81 11.06 -14.21
CA GLN A 109 0.31 11.22 -15.14
C GLN A 109 -0.09 10.98 -16.62
N GLY A 110 -1.25 10.37 -16.88
CA GLY A 110 -1.77 10.17 -18.23
C GLY A 110 -2.42 11.41 -18.83
N GLU A 111 -2.92 12.33 -18.00
CA GLU A 111 -3.72 13.48 -18.43
C GLU A 111 -2.88 14.76 -18.67
N ASP A 112 -1.71 14.88 -18.02
CA ASP A 112 -0.80 16.04 -18.14
C ASP A 112 0.08 16.03 -19.42
N ASN A 113 0.05 14.95 -20.20
CA ASN A 113 0.88 14.84 -21.42
C ASN A 113 0.29 15.53 -22.67
N GLY A 114 -0.75 16.37 -22.54
CA GLY A 114 -1.52 16.88 -23.69
C GLY A 114 -1.75 18.39 -23.80
N ALA A 115 -1.41 19.21 -22.79
CA ALA A 115 -1.82 20.62 -22.75
C ALA A 115 -0.67 21.64 -22.81
N GLY A 116 0.51 21.23 -23.28
CA GLY A 116 1.74 22.04 -23.24
C GLY A 116 2.39 22.33 -24.59
N ARG A 117 1.62 22.59 -25.66
CA ARG A 117 2.19 23.26 -26.85
C ARG A 117 1.15 24.18 -27.50
N SER A 118 1.10 25.41 -27.02
CA SER A 118 0.51 26.53 -27.74
C SER A 118 1.52 27.68 -27.80
N ALA A 119 1.69 28.17 -29.03
CA ALA A 119 2.53 29.26 -29.53
C ALA A 119 4.05 29.00 -29.59
#